data_AF-A0A960XNZ8-F1
#
_entry.id   AF-A0A960XNZ8-F1
#
_cell.length_a   1.000
_cell.length_b   1.000
_cell.length_c   1.000
_cell.angle_alpha   90.00
_cell.angle_beta   90.00
_cell.angle_gamma   90.00
#
_symmetry.space_group_name_H-M   'P 1'
#
loop_
_entity.id
_entity.type
_entity.pdbx_description
1 polymer ?
#
loop_
_entity_poly.entity_id
_entity_poly.type
_entity_poly.pdbx_seq_one_letter_code
_entity_poly.pdbx_strand_id
1 'polypeptide(L)'
;HYLQPHPNWFVLGPNVRFFARHNVRGLFEQGAYQSFGSEFSELRAWVLAQLLWDPEQDDRALINEFIEGYYGAAAPQIRAYLALMHEASEGWKLTCFSKTETPFFNLEVMPEAERLWREAQGAVAGDAELEARVRLGRVWQGYVWISLWQKLSEEAANAGVSWPLGASRNGYARDWLRWTEGDPARPWTQIKLVREGGGVTPRKWLESQGINLP
;
A
#
# COMPACT_ATOMS: atom_id res chain seq x y z
N HIS A 1 3.55 -10.40 -4.35
CA HIS A 1 3.80 -10.12 -2.92
C HIS A 1 2.56 -9.44 -2.35
N TYR A 2 2.14 -9.70 -1.11
CA TYR A 2 0.91 -9.08 -0.58
C TYR A 2 1.11 -7.63 -0.16
N LEU A 3 2.29 -7.30 0.37
CA LEU A 3 2.57 -5.98 0.94
C LEU A 3 2.97 -4.93 -0.11
N GLN A 4 3.30 -5.35 -1.33
CA GLN A 4 3.77 -4.43 -2.37
C GLN A 4 2.62 -3.52 -2.82
N PRO A 5 2.81 -2.18 -2.85
CA PRO A 5 1.83 -1.26 -3.41
C PRO A 5 1.47 -1.62 -4.85
N HIS A 6 0.16 -1.63 -5.14
CA HIS A 6 -0.37 -2.11 -6.41
C HIS A 6 -1.39 -1.09 -6.97
N PRO A 7 -0.94 -0.02 -7.65
CA PRO A 7 -1.75 1.16 -8.00
C PRO A 7 -2.83 0.95 -9.07
N ASN A 8 -3.78 0.06 -8.80
CA ASN A 8 -4.87 -0.34 -9.70
C ASN A 8 -6.26 0.10 -9.20
N TRP A 9 -6.35 0.93 -8.17
CA TRP A 9 -7.63 1.38 -7.60
C TRP A 9 -8.52 2.10 -8.64
N PHE A 10 -7.93 2.85 -9.56
CA PHE A 10 -8.69 3.61 -10.58
C PHE A 10 -9.07 2.82 -11.84
N VAL A 11 -8.66 1.55 -11.96
CA VAL A 11 -9.10 0.70 -13.07
C VAL A 11 -10.32 -0.16 -12.70
N LEU A 12 -10.70 -0.19 -11.42
CA LEU A 12 -11.83 -1.00 -10.94
C LEU A 12 -13.15 -0.59 -11.61
N GLY A 13 -13.51 0.70 -11.55
CA GLY A 13 -14.71 1.24 -12.19
C GLY A 13 -14.77 0.97 -13.70
N PRO A 14 -13.76 1.38 -14.48
CA PRO A 14 -13.72 1.12 -15.92
C PRO A 14 -13.85 -0.38 -16.27
N ASN A 15 -13.20 -1.27 -15.52
CA ASN A 15 -13.25 -2.71 -15.78
C ASN A 15 -14.62 -3.30 -15.47
N VAL A 16 -15.23 -2.96 -14.34
CA VAL A 16 -16.58 -3.44 -13.97
C VAL A 16 -17.60 -2.95 -15.01
N ARG A 17 -17.56 -1.67 -15.38
CA ARG A 17 -18.43 -1.12 -16.45
C ARG A 17 -18.22 -1.80 -17.79
N PHE A 18 -16.97 -2.07 -18.16
CA PHE A 18 -16.67 -2.81 -19.37
C PHE A 18 -17.37 -4.18 -19.36
N PHE A 19 -17.20 -4.97 -18.30
CA PHE A 19 -17.86 -6.28 -18.21
C PHE A 19 -19.39 -6.18 -18.27
N ALA A 20 -19.98 -5.22 -17.55
CA ALA A 20 -21.43 -4.98 -17.56
C ALA A 20 -21.95 -4.67 -18.97
N ARG A 21 -21.26 -3.78 -19.71
CA ARG A 21 -21.61 -3.39 -21.09
C ARG A 21 -21.40 -4.51 -22.11
N HIS A 22 -20.60 -5.51 -21.78
CA HIS A 22 -20.31 -6.68 -22.61
C HIS A 22 -21.14 -7.93 -22.23
N ASN A 23 -22.27 -7.76 -21.54
CA ASN A 23 -23.21 -8.83 -21.15
C ASN A 23 -22.61 -9.93 -20.25
N VAL A 24 -21.54 -9.62 -19.51
CA VAL A 24 -21.01 -10.53 -18.49
C VAL A 24 -22.06 -10.69 -17.39
N ARG A 25 -22.40 -11.94 -17.06
CA ARG A 25 -23.49 -12.27 -16.11
C ARG A 25 -23.05 -12.35 -14.66
N GLY A 26 -21.76 -12.47 -14.41
CA GLY A 26 -21.20 -12.56 -13.07
C GLY A 26 -19.73 -12.17 -13.09
N LEU A 27 -19.32 -11.45 -12.05
CA LEU A 27 -17.95 -11.03 -11.82
C LEU A 27 -17.53 -11.51 -10.43
N PHE A 28 -16.41 -12.20 -10.34
CA PHE A 28 -15.87 -12.73 -9.10
C PHE A 28 -14.45 -12.20 -8.90
N GLU A 29 -14.31 -11.31 -7.92
CA GLU A 29 -13.05 -10.63 -7.61
C GLU A 29 -12.29 -11.38 -6.51
N GLN A 30 -11.09 -11.85 -6.85
CA GLN A 30 -10.24 -12.59 -5.91
C GLN A 30 -9.29 -11.63 -5.19
N GLY A 31 -9.49 -11.47 -3.88
CA GLY A 31 -8.59 -10.74 -3.00
C GLY A 31 -7.53 -11.65 -2.35
N ALA A 32 -6.70 -11.06 -1.48
CA ALA A 32 -5.77 -11.80 -0.65
C ALA A 32 -6.51 -12.51 0.51
N TYR A 33 -6.80 -13.80 0.35
CA TYR A 33 -7.60 -14.56 1.34
C TYR A 33 -6.79 -15.09 2.53
N GLN A 34 -5.45 -15.09 2.47
CA GLN A 34 -4.59 -15.72 3.49
C GLN A 34 -4.08 -14.75 4.58
N SER A 35 -4.26 -13.44 4.42
CA SER A 35 -3.82 -12.44 5.39
C SER A 35 -4.74 -11.24 5.40
N PHE A 36 -4.96 -10.67 6.59
CA PHE A 36 -5.35 -9.28 6.71
C PHE A 36 -4.13 -8.46 6.26
N GLY A 37 -4.30 -7.59 5.27
CA GLY A 37 -3.23 -6.70 4.84
C GLY A 37 -2.53 -6.99 3.52
N SER A 38 -3.30 -7.25 2.45
CA SER A 38 -2.85 -6.76 1.15
C SER A 38 -3.09 -5.24 1.10
N GLU A 39 -2.21 -4.50 0.42
CA GLU A 39 -2.30 -3.04 0.30
C GLU A 39 -3.72 -2.60 -0.10
N PHE A 40 -4.34 -1.67 0.66
CA PHE A 40 -5.69 -1.12 0.45
C PHE A 40 -6.78 -2.16 0.10
N SER A 41 -6.79 -3.31 0.78
CA SER A 41 -7.78 -4.38 0.52
C SER A 41 -9.21 -3.94 0.83
N GLU A 42 -9.37 -3.17 1.91
CA GLU A 42 -10.65 -2.66 2.42
C GLU A 42 -11.27 -1.69 1.42
N LEU A 43 -10.46 -0.77 0.87
CA LEU A 43 -10.89 0.16 -0.17
C LEU A 43 -11.37 -0.60 -1.40
N ARG A 44 -10.58 -1.55 -1.90
CA ARG A 44 -10.96 -2.32 -3.10
C ARG A 44 -12.22 -3.13 -2.87
N ALA A 45 -12.32 -3.83 -1.74
CA ALA A 45 -13.49 -4.62 -1.40
C ALA A 45 -14.75 -3.75 -1.33
N TRP A 46 -14.67 -2.59 -0.68
CA TRP A 46 -15.82 -1.69 -0.56
C TRP A 46 -16.21 -1.08 -1.92
N VAL A 47 -15.25 -0.54 -2.68
CA VAL A 47 -15.52 0.05 -4.01
C VAL A 47 -16.10 -1.00 -4.98
N LEU A 48 -15.52 -2.21 -5.00
CA LEU A 48 -16.04 -3.29 -5.83
C LEU A 48 -17.45 -3.71 -5.38
N ALA A 49 -17.74 -3.78 -4.09
CA ALA A 49 -19.08 -4.11 -3.61
C ALA A 49 -20.13 -3.09 -4.11
N GLN A 50 -19.80 -1.79 -4.12
CA GLN A 50 -20.66 -0.74 -4.66
C GLN A 50 -20.85 -0.89 -6.19
N LEU A 51 -19.75 -1.08 -6.93
CA LEU A 51 -19.80 -1.20 -8.38
C LEU A 51 -20.46 -2.50 -8.87
N LEU A 52 -20.38 -3.58 -8.10
CA LEU A 52 -21.07 -4.84 -8.40
C LEU A 52 -22.59 -4.72 -8.20
N TRP A 53 -23.03 -3.79 -7.35
CA TRP A 53 -24.43 -3.45 -7.19
C TRP A 53 -24.94 -2.53 -8.31
N ASP A 54 -24.18 -1.48 -8.61
CA ASP A 54 -24.44 -0.56 -9.73
C ASP A 54 -23.12 -0.16 -10.41
N PRO A 55 -22.83 -0.73 -11.60
CA PRO A 55 -21.60 -0.44 -12.35
C PRO A 55 -21.44 1.02 -12.79
N GLU A 56 -22.53 1.76 -12.97
CA GLU A 56 -22.48 3.12 -13.52
C GLU A 56 -22.24 4.20 -12.45
N GLN A 57 -22.05 3.80 -11.19
CA GLN A 57 -21.61 4.71 -10.14
C GLN A 57 -20.23 5.33 -10.46
N ASP A 58 -20.05 6.56 -9.99
CA ASP A 58 -18.76 7.27 -10.09
C ASP A 58 -17.74 6.63 -9.14
N ASP A 59 -16.82 5.86 -9.70
CA ASP A 59 -15.77 5.17 -8.95
C ASP A 59 -14.81 6.13 -8.24
N ARG A 60 -14.63 7.36 -8.75
CA ARG A 60 -13.79 8.38 -8.09
C ARG A 60 -14.52 8.97 -6.88
N ALA A 61 -15.82 9.22 -6.99
CA ALA A 61 -16.63 9.65 -5.86
C ALA A 61 -16.65 8.58 -4.75
N LEU A 62 -16.84 7.31 -5.12
CA LEU A 62 -16.79 6.18 -4.19
C LEU A 62 -15.42 6.10 -3.48
N ILE A 63 -14.31 6.15 -4.23
CA ILE A 63 -12.97 6.12 -3.61
C ILE A 63 -12.79 7.28 -2.63
N ASN A 64 -13.25 8.48 -2.97
CA ASN A 64 -13.16 9.63 -2.08
C ASN A 64 -14.02 9.46 -0.82
N GLU A 65 -15.25 8.99 -0.95
CA GLU A 65 -16.15 8.68 0.18
C GLU A 65 -15.49 7.68 1.13
N PHE A 66 -14.94 6.59 0.60
CA PHE A 66 -14.21 5.60 1.40
C PHE A 66 -13.04 6.24 2.15
N ILE A 67 -12.22 7.03 1.45
CA ILE A 67 -11.03 7.64 2.06
C ILE A 67 -11.42 8.61 3.18
N GLU A 68 -12.48 9.39 2.99
CA GLU A 68 -12.98 10.33 4.01
C GLU A 68 -13.51 9.60 5.24
N GLY A 69 -14.35 8.58 5.04
CA GLY A 69 -14.92 7.82 6.15
C GLY A 69 -13.90 6.91 6.85
N TYR A 70 -12.96 6.33 6.11
CA TYR A 70 -12.00 5.36 6.64
C TYR A 70 -10.75 6.02 7.22
N TYR A 71 -10.21 7.08 6.61
CA TYR A 71 -8.98 7.72 7.08
C TYR A 71 -9.19 9.05 7.81
N GLY A 72 -10.40 9.62 7.78
CA GLY A 72 -10.74 10.84 8.53
C GLY A 72 -9.78 11.99 8.23
N ALA A 73 -9.11 12.52 9.26
CA ALA A 73 -8.19 13.64 9.12
C ALA A 73 -6.99 13.37 8.18
N ALA A 74 -6.62 12.11 7.94
CA ALA A 74 -5.58 11.74 6.98
C ALA A 74 -6.06 11.67 5.51
N ALA A 75 -7.35 11.83 5.25
CA ALA A 75 -7.94 11.69 3.92
C ALA A 75 -7.23 12.50 2.82
N PRO A 76 -6.84 13.78 3.03
CA PRO A 76 -6.12 14.55 2.02
C PRO A 76 -4.80 13.89 1.60
N GLN A 77 -4.03 13.38 2.55
CA GLN A 77 -2.72 12.76 2.29
C GLN A 77 -2.89 11.39 1.62
N ILE A 78 -3.90 10.61 2.00
CA ILE A 78 -4.18 9.32 1.36
C ILE A 78 -4.60 9.54 -0.10
N ARG A 79 -5.46 10.52 -0.39
CA ARG A 79 -5.82 10.86 -1.78
C ARG A 79 -4.61 11.26 -2.61
N ALA A 80 -3.75 12.12 -2.06
CA ALA A 80 -2.51 12.53 -2.73
C ALA A 80 -1.59 11.33 -3.00
N TYR A 81 -1.49 10.38 -2.06
CA TYR A 81 -0.70 9.16 -2.26
C TYR A 81 -1.27 8.28 -3.38
N LEU A 82 -2.59 8.10 -3.43
CA LEU A 82 -3.23 7.33 -4.52
C LEU A 82 -3.07 8.01 -5.88
N ALA A 83 -3.08 9.35 -5.94
CA ALA A 83 -2.82 10.08 -7.18
C ALA A 83 -1.35 9.91 -7.62
N LEU A 84 -0.41 10.18 -6.71
CA LEU A 84 1.03 10.03 -6.96
C LEU A 84 1.40 8.65 -7.50
N MET A 85 0.96 7.60 -6.81
CA MET A 85 1.29 6.23 -7.20
C MET A 85 0.61 5.80 -8.50
N HIS A 86 -0.58 6.34 -8.79
CA HIS A 86 -1.26 6.10 -10.06
C HIS A 86 -0.49 6.74 -11.21
N GLU A 87 -0.19 8.05 -11.12
CA GLU A 87 0.54 8.81 -12.12
C GLU A 87 1.92 8.20 -12.38
N ALA A 88 2.65 7.87 -11.32
CA ALA A 88 3.97 7.24 -11.44
C ALA A 88 3.93 5.90 -12.17
N SER A 89 2.83 5.13 -12.03
CA SER A 89 2.68 3.82 -12.64
C SER A 89 2.12 3.83 -14.06
N GLU A 90 1.75 5.01 -14.59
CA GLU A 90 1.10 5.14 -15.89
C GLU A 90 1.95 4.53 -17.02
N GLY A 91 1.28 3.85 -17.96
CA GLY A 91 1.95 3.18 -19.08
C GLY A 91 2.68 1.88 -18.72
N TRP A 92 2.81 1.53 -17.43
CA TRP A 92 3.46 0.29 -17.03
C TRP A 92 2.47 -0.85 -16.81
N LYS A 93 2.80 -2.03 -17.37
CA LYS A 93 1.96 -3.22 -17.24
C LYS A 93 2.16 -3.89 -15.88
N LEU A 94 1.31 -3.55 -14.93
CA LEU A 94 1.22 -4.17 -13.60
C LEU A 94 0.46 -5.51 -13.67
N THR A 95 1.05 -6.56 -13.10
CA THR A 95 0.47 -7.92 -13.04
C THR A 95 0.55 -8.47 -11.61
N CYS A 96 -0.18 -9.54 -11.31
CA CYS A 96 -0.13 -10.19 -9.99
C CYS A 96 1.26 -10.75 -9.60
N PHE A 97 2.14 -10.93 -10.59
CA PHE A 97 3.51 -11.42 -10.41
C PHE A 97 4.58 -10.36 -10.67
N SER A 98 4.17 -9.10 -10.80
CA SER A 98 5.10 -7.99 -10.89
C SER A 98 6.04 -7.99 -9.70
N LYS A 99 7.35 -7.90 -10.00
CA LYS A 99 8.39 -7.79 -8.97
C LYS A 99 8.33 -6.43 -8.29
N THR A 100 9.02 -6.31 -7.16
CA THR A 100 9.14 -5.03 -6.43
C THR A 100 9.99 -4.02 -7.21
N GLU A 101 10.93 -4.46 -8.05
CA GLU A 101 11.76 -3.59 -8.90
C GLU A 101 10.97 -3.05 -10.10
N THR A 102 9.96 -2.23 -9.84
CA THR A 102 9.21 -1.50 -10.87
C THR A 102 9.87 -0.14 -11.14
N PRO A 103 9.71 0.43 -12.35
CA PRO A 103 10.34 1.71 -12.70
C PRO A 103 9.79 2.90 -11.89
N PHE A 104 8.58 2.78 -11.35
CA PHE A 104 7.90 3.83 -10.61
C PHE A 104 8.24 3.87 -9.12
N PHE A 105 8.94 2.87 -8.59
CA PHE A 105 9.58 2.96 -7.27
C PHE A 105 11.00 3.50 -7.41
N ASN A 106 11.09 4.83 -7.44
CA ASN A 106 12.32 5.60 -7.67
C ASN A 106 12.41 6.79 -6.69
N LEU A 107 13.50 7.55 -6.76
CA LEU A 107 13.73 8.69 -5.87
C LEU A 107 12.88 9.93 -6.11
N GLU A 108 12.09 10.00 -7.18
CA GLU A 108 11.13 11.09 -7.33
C GLU A 108 9.85 10.77 -6.55
N VAL A 109 9.40 9.50 -6.62
CA VAL A 109 8.11 9.06 -6.09
C VAL A 109 8.19 8.64 -4.62
N MET A 110 9.21 7.84 -4.26
CA MET A 110 9.31 7.23 -2.94
C MET A 110 9.43 8.25 -1.79
N PRO A 111 10.22 9.33 -1.89
CA PRO A 111 10.30 10.33 -0.83
C PRO A 111 8.99 11.09 -0.63
N GLU A 112 8.27 11.38 -1.73
CA GLU A 112 6.99 12.07 -1.67
C GLU A 112 5.91 11.18 -1.05
N ALA A 113 5.89 9.89 -1.42
CA ALA A 113 5.04 8.90 -0.75
C ALA A 113 5.32 8.83 0.76
N GLU A 114 6.60 8.81 1.17
CA GLU A 114 6.99 8.81 2.58
C GLU A 114 6.55 10.10 3.31
N ARG A 115 6.66 11.26 2.66
CA ARG A 115 6.18 12.55 3.20
C ARG A 115 4.68 12.50 3.47
N LEU A 116 3.89 12.06 2.49
CA LEU A 116 2.44 11.94 2.60
C LEU A 116 2.02 11.00 3.74
N TRP A 117 2.69 9.85 3.89
CA TRP A 117 2.41 8.93 4.99
C TRP A 117 2.78 9.50 6.37
N ARG A 118 3.84 10.31 6.47
CA ARG A 118 4.20 10.99 7.72
C ARG A 118 3.20 12.07 8.10
N GLU A 119 2.74 12.85 7.13
CA GLU A 119 1.70 13.85 7.33
C GLU A 119 0.37 13.21 7.70
N ALA A 120 -0.01 12.11 7.04
CA ALA A 120 -1.18 11.32 7.40
C ALA A 120 -1.10 10.86 8.86
N GLN A 121 0.06 10.36 9.30
CA GLN A 121 0.27 9.93 10.69
C GLN A 121 0.15 11.10 11.67
N GLY A 122 0.69 12.27 11.32
CA GLY A 122 0.56 13.48 12.14
C GLY A 122 -0.89 13.96 12.25
N ALA A 123 -1.66 13.88 11.17
CA ALA A 123 -3.05 14.36 11.11
C ALA A 123 -4.02 13.57 12.00
N VAL A 124 -3.72 12.29 12.27
CA VAL A 124 -4.57 11.40 13.07
C VAL A 124 -4.05 11.18 14.49
N ALA A 125 -2.99 11.89 14.88
CA ALA A 125 -2.37 11.72 16.19
C ALA A 125 -3.38 11.91 17.33
N GLY A 126 -3.49 10.91 18.21
CA GLY A 126 -4.44 10.88 19.32
C GLY A 126 -5.77 10.17 19.03
N ASP A 127 -6.05 9.78 17.78
CA ASP A 127 -7.16 8.90 17.44
C ASP A 127 -6.66 7.47 17.21
N ALA A 128 -6.81 6.61 18.22
CA ALA A 128 -6.27 5.25 18.17
C ALA A 128 -6.82 4.39 17.02
N GLU A 129 -8.02 4.68 16.53
CA GLU A 129 -8.62 3.94 15.42
C GLU A 129 -8.02 4.39 14.08
N LEU A 130 -7.93 5.70 13.86
CA LEU A 130 -7.34 6.24 12.63
C LEU A 130 -5.82 6.02 12.57
N GLU A 131 -5.12 6.11 13.70
CA GLU A 131 -3.69 5.78 13.81
C GLU A 131 -3.42 4.33 13.38
N ALA A 132 -4.27 3.39 13.79
CA ALA A 132 -4.13 1.99 13.41
C ALA A 132 -4.25 1.80 11.88
N ARG A 133 -5.20 2.50 11.24
CA ARG A 133 -5.43 2.45 9.78
C ARG A 133 -4.26 3.08 9.01
N VAL A 134 -3.77 4.23 9.45
CA VAL A 134 -2.63 4.90 8.82
C VAL A 134 -1.34 4.09 8.99
N ARG A 135 -1.09 3.55 10.20
CA ARG A 135 0.08 2.70 10.46
C ARG A 135 0.11 1.47 9.56
N LEU A 136 -1.04 0.83 9.34
CA LEU A 136 -1.17 -0.30 8.44
C LEU A 136 -0.73 0.09 7.00
N GLY A 137 -1.15 1.26 6.54
CA GLY A 137 -0.69 1.86 5.28
C GLY A 137 0.83 1.99 5.14
N ARG A 138 1.51 2.35 6.23
CA ARG A 138 2.98 2.47 6.25
C ARG A 138 3.70 1.13 6.08
N VAL A 139 3.06 0.01 6.39
CA VAL A 139 3.65 -1.32 6.16
C VAL A 139 3.94 -1.54 4.68
N TRP A 140 3.03 -1.12 3.79
CA TRP A 140 3.17 -1.31 2.34
C TRP A 140 4.34 -0.51 1.79
N GLN A 141 4.41 0.76 2.17
CA GLN A 141 5.49 1.66 1.77
C GLN A 141 6.84 1.18 2.33
N GLY A 142 6.86 0.76 3.60
CA GLY A 142 8.08 0.30 4.23
C GLY A 142 8.62 -1.01 3.65
N TYR A 143 7.74 -1.89 3.17
CA TYR A 143 8.15 -3.08 2.43
C TYR A 143 8.98 -2.73 1.19
N VAL A 144 8.56 -1.72 0.42
CA VAL A 144 9.29 -1.25 -0.77
C VAL A 144 10.61 -0.60 -0.39
N TRP A 145 10.61 0.28 0.63
CA TRP A 145 11.85 0.91 1.11
C TRP A 145 12.91 -0.10 1.52
N ILE A 146 12.53 -1.16 2.24
CA ILE A 146 13.47 -2.20 2.68
C ILE A 146 13.94 -3.07 1.51
N SER A 147 13.03 -3.39 0.58
CA SER A 147 13.32 -4.19 -0.62
C SER A 147 14.29 -3.47 -1.56
N LEU A 148 14.08 -2.17 -1.76
CA LEU A 148 14.82 -1.36 -2.72
C LEU A 148 15.87 -0.46 -2.07
N TRP A 149 16.21 -0.70 -0.80
CA TRP A 149 17.09 0.17 -0.01
C TRP A 149 18.39 0.49 -0.75
N GLN A 150 19.08 -0.55 -1.24
CA GLN A 150 20.36 -0.40 -1.93
C GLN A 150 20.19 0.42 -3.21
N LYS A 151 19.26 0.01 -4.09
CA LYS A 151 18.94 0.71 -5.35
C LYS A 151 18.68 2.20 -5.12
N LEU A 152 17.76 2.53 -4.21
CA LEU A 152 17.36 3.91 -3.93
C LEU A 152 18.51 4.70 -3.28
N SER A 153 19.33 4.06 -2.42
CA SER A 153 20.49 4.74 -1.82
C SER A 153 21.58 5.06 -2.85
N GLU A 154 21.78 4.18 -3.83
CA GLU A 154 22.71 4.38 -4.93
C GLU A 154 22.19 5.46 -5.90
N GLU A 155 20.90 5.45 -6.23
CA GLU A 155 20.25 6.54 -6.97
C GLU A 155 20.47 7.89 -6.27
N ALA A 156 20.42 7.93 -4.93
CA ALA A 156 20.49 9.18 -4.17
C ALA A 156 21.91 9.73 -4.17
N ALA A 157 22.88 8.84 -3.96
CA ALA A 157 24.29 9.16 -4.06
C ALA A 157 24.66 9.66 -5.46
N ASN A 158 24.16 9.01 -6.51
CA ASN A 158 24.42 9.39 -7.90
C ASN A 158 23.79 10.74 -8.27
N ALA A 159 22.59 11.03 -7.74
CA ALA A 159 21.91 12.31 -7.95
C ALA A 159 22.42 13.44 -7.03
N GLY A 160 23.31 13.14 -6.07
CA GLY A 160 23.82 14.11 -5.10
C GLY A 160 22.75 14.63 -4.12
N VAL A 161 21.66 13.88 -3.93
CA VAL A 161 20.57 14.25 -3.02
C VAL A 161 20.74 13.57 -1.67
N SER A 162 20.30 14.25 -0.61
CA SER A 162 20.31 13.67 0.73
C SER A 162 19.37 12.47 0.81
N TRP A 163 19.79 11.43 1.53
CA TRP A 163 18.97 10.26 1.77
C TRP A 163 17.69 10.67 2.53
N PRO A 164 16.49 10.45 1.97
CA PRO A 164 15.24 10.99 2.50
C PRO A 164 14.81 10.35 3.82
N LEU A 165 15.35 9.15 4.14
CA LEU A 165 15.08 8.50 5.42
C LEU A 165 16.21 8.83 6.40
N GLY A 166 15.90 9.53 7.49
CA GLY A 166 16.89 9.81 8.55
C GLY A 166 17.34 8.57 9.37
N ALA A 167 16.82 7.38 9.06
CA ALA A 167 17.10 6.14 9.78
C ALA A 167 18.10 5.26 9.00
N SER A 168 18.88 4.46 9.71
CA SER A 168 19.63 3.36 9.08
C SER A 168 18.68 2.27 8.57
N ARG A 169 19.14 1.42 7.65
CA ARG A 169 18.35 0.28 7.13
C ARG A 169 17.80 -0.59 8.27
N ASN A 170 18.64 -0.91 9.26
CA ASN A 170 18.25 -1.71 10.42
C ASN A 170 17.29 -0.95 11.36
N GLY A 171 17.46 0.37 11.50
CA GLY A 171 16.53 1.22 12.25
C GLY A 171 15.14 1.21 11.62
N TYR A 172 15.07 1.49 10.31
CA TYR A 172 13.82 1.49 9.56
C TYR A 172 13.15 0.11 9.55
N ALA A 173 13.92 -0.97 9.38
CA ALA A 173 13.40 -2.33 9.44
C ALA A 173 12.82 -2.71 10.81
N ARG A 174 13.38 -2.16 11.90
CA ARG A 174 12.84 -2.36 13.26
C ARG A 174 11.51 -1.66 13.43
N ASP A 175 11.38 -0.43 12.93
CA ASP A 175 10.13 0.31 12.97
C ASP A 175 9.06 -0.38 12.12
N TRP A 176 9.44 -0.82 10.91
CA TRP A 176 8.57 -1.59 10.05
C TRP A 176 8.08 -2.89 10.69
N LEU A 177 8.97 -3.63 11.37
CA LEU A 177 8.57 -4.85 12.10
C LEU A 177 7.51 -4.53 13.18
N ARG A 178 7.68 -3.44 13.94
CA ARG A 178 6.65 -3.01 14.91
C ARG A 178 5.33 -2.63 14.24
N TRP A 179 5.37 -2.02 13.06
CA TRP A 179 4.14 -1.74 12.31
C TRP A 179 3.41 -3.02 11.92
N THR A 180 4.16 -4.07 11.54
CA THR A 180 3.58 -5.38 11.17
C THR A 180 3.03 -6.17 12.34
N GLU A 181 3.53 -5.95 13.56
CA GLU A 181 3.00 -6.56 14.79
C GLU A 181 1.55 -6.11 15.08
N GLY A 182 1.17 -4.94 14.57
CA GLY A 182 -0.17 -4.39 14.71
C GLY A 182 -0.54 -4.07 16.16
N ASP A 183 -1.84 -3.95 16.41
CA ASP A 183 -2.43 -3.76 17.72
C ASP A 183 -3.21 -5.02 18.12
N PRO A 184 -2.90 -5.67 19.26
CA PRO A 184 -3.63 -6.84 19.74
C PRO A 184 -5.13 -6.60 19.95
N ALA A 185 -5.55 -5.38 20.27
CA ALA A 185 -6.97 -5.01 20.38
C ALA A 185 -7.65 -4.86 19.01
N ARG A 186 -6.86 -4.78 17.93
CA ARG A 186 -7.31 -4.64 16.53
C ARG A 186 -6.62 -5.69 15.65
N PRO A 187 -7.00 -6.98 15.73
CA PRO A 187 -6.28 -8.07 15.08
C PRO A 187 -6.11 -7.94 13.56
N TRP A 188 -7.00 -7.18 12.90
CA TRP A 188 -6.94 -6.89 11.46
C TRP A 188 -5.71 -6.05 11.06
N THR A 189 -5.03 -5.42 12.02
CA THR A 189 -3.79 -4.67 11.80
C THR A 189 -2.54 -5.56 11.80
N GLN A 190 -2.66 -6.83 12.19
CA GLN A 190 -1.51 -7.72 12.34
C GLN A 190 -1.15 -8.41 11.02
N ILE A 191 0.06 -8.18 10.53
CA ILE A 191 0.57 -8.79 9.30
C ILE A 191 1.28 -10.09 9.64
N LYS A 192 0.61 -11.20 9.34
CA LYS A 192 1.15 -12.54 9.64
C LYS A 192 1.99 -13.09 8.50
N LEU A 193 1.67 -12.70 7.26
CA LEU A 193 2.30 -13.22 6.04
C LEU A 193 2.63 -12.09 5.07
N VAL A 194 3.84 -12.15 4.49
CA VAL A 194 4.31 -11.18 3.48
C VAL A 194 3.89 -11.58 2.06
N ARG A 195 3.62 -12.88 1.83
CA ARG A 195 3.21 -13.46 0.54
C ARG A 195 2.43 -14.76 0.75
N GLU A 196 1.69 -15.17 -0.29
CA GLU A 196 0.88 -16.39 -0.30
C GLU A 196 1.71 -17.66 -0.07
N GLY A 197 2.80 -17.80 -0.81
CA GLY A 197 3.64 -18.99 -0.78
C GLY A 197 4.63 -19.02 0.40
N GLY A 198 4.64 -20.14 1.12
CA GLY A 198 5.75 -20.53 2.01
C GLY A 198 5.69 -20.00 3.43
N GLY A 199 4.56 -19.46 3.89
CA GLY A 199 4.37 -19.10 5.30
C GLY A 199 5.38 -18.06 5.83
N VAL A 200 5.81 -17.13 4.96
CA VAL A 200 6.87 -16.18 5.29
C VAL A 200 6.33 -15.06 6.15
N THR A 201 6.73 -15.03 7.41
CA THR A 201 6.41 -13.97 8.37
C THR A 201 7.25 -12.71 8.10
N PRO A 202 6.85 -11.53 8.60
CA PRO A 202 7.66 -10.30 8.49
C PRO A 202 9.11 -10.48 8.98
N ARG A 203 9.31 -11.14 10.13
CA ARG A 203 10.66 -11.40 10.68
C ARG A 203 11.50 -12.29 9.75
N LYS A 204 10.95 -13.43 9.30
CA LYS A 204 11.63 -14.32 8.34
C LYS A 204 11.93 -13.61 7.02
N TRP A 205 11.06 -12.71 6.60
CA TRP A 205 11.31 -11.90 5.42
C TRP A 205 12.49 -10.95 5.63
N LEU A 206 12.57 -10.22 6.76
CA LEU A 206 13.73 -9.38 7.07
C LEU A 206 15.05 -10.18 7.11
N GLU A 207 15.04 -11.36 7.72
CA GLU A 207 16.18 -12.28 7.74
C GLU A 207 16.63 -12.64 6.31
N SER A 208 15.67 -12.89 5.41
CA SER A 208 15.94 -13.15 3.98
C SER A 208 16.51 -11.95 3.23
N GLN A 209 16.33 -10.73 3.75
CA GLN A 209 16.94 -9.50 3.23
C GLN A 209 18.32 -9.22 3.86
N GLY A 210 18.85 -10.14 4.67
CA GLY A 210 20.11 -9.97 5.40
C GLY A 210 19.99 -9.10 6.66
N ILE A 211 18.76 -8.84 7.13
CA ILE A 211 18.49 -7.98 8.29
C ILE A 211 18.15 -8.87 9.49
N ASN A 212 19.12 -9.03 10.39
CA ASN A 212 18.95 -9.76 11.64
C ASN A 212 18.72 -8.78 12.78
N LEU A 213 17.46 -8.62 13.19
CA LEU A 213 17.10 -7.80 14.34
C LEU A 213 17.09 -8.66 15.61
N PRO A 214 17.49 -8.09 16.77
CA PRO A 214 17.42 -8.80 18.05
C PRO A 214 15.99 -9.16 18.48
#